data_AF-A0A2K3YP56-F1
#
_entry.id   AF-A0A2K3YP56-F1
#
_cell.length_a   1.000
_cell.length_b   1.000
_cell.length_c   1.000
_cell.angle_alpha   90.00
_cell.angle_beta   90.00
_cell.angle_gamma   90.00
#
_symmetry.space_group_name_H-M   'P 1'
#
loop_
_entity.id
_entity.type
_entity.pdbx_description
1 polymer ?
#
loop_
_entity_poly.entity_id
_entity_poly.type
_entity_poly.pdbx_seq_one_letter_code
_entity_poly.pdbx_strand_id
1 'polypeptide(L)'
;MEFNKYQSLKQSTDQQTHVLGLVKAVGDTAEYVNEKWEDIDYLTVMLGNVLEQVAGIATVNNIMLDTVAGINVNSYNNQLNRLIDVGDTVTYNEQTFVVHDVIGNQVLIVNDDSDLVVDINRVSV
;
A
#
# COMPACT_ATOMS: atom_id res chain seq x y z
N MET A 1 -44.61 15.00 2.65
CA MET A 1 -44.35 13.57 2.39
C MET A 1 -42.84 13.39 2.32
N GLU A 2 -42.23 12.86 3.39
CA GLU A 2 -40.79 12.53 3.42
C GLU A 2 -40.59 11.14 2.80
N PHE A 3 -40.00 11.09 1.60
CA PHE A 3 -39.84 9.85 0.84
C PHE A 3 -38.48 9.14 1.03
N ASN A 4 -37.69 9.50 2.07
CA ASN A 4 -36.28 9.07 2.15
C ASN A 4 -35.85 8.36 3.44
N LYS A 5 -36.75 8.00 4.36
CA LYS A 5 -36.33 7.43 5.66
C LYS A 5 -36.03 5.93 5.65
N TYR A 6 -36.34 5.22 4.56
CA TYR A 6 -36.18 3.76 4.43
C TYR A 6 -35.23 3.31 3.30
N GLN A 7 -34.50 4.23 2.66
CA GLN A 7 -33.41 3.87 1.74
C GLN A 7 -32.10 3.50 2.46
N SER A 8 -32.11 3.56 3.79
CA SER A 8 -31.03 3.09 4.65
C SER A 8 -31.30 1.65 5.06
N LEU A 9 -30.29 0.77 4.92
CA LEU A 9 -30.19 -0.62 5.41
C LEU A 9 -30.28 -1.79 4.40
N LYS A 10 -30.13 -1.56 3.08
CA LYS A 10 -29.54 -2.64 2.27
C LYS A 10 -28.03 -2.61 2.51
N GLN A 11 -27.53 -3.50 3.36
CA GLN A 11 -26.10 -3.84 3.34
C GLN A 11 -25.71 -4.09 1.88
N SER A 12 -24.61 -3.49 1.44
CA SER A 12 -24.11 -3.68 0.07
C SER A 12 -23.95 -5.18 -0.16
N THR A 13 -24.82 -5.75 -1.00
CA THR A 13 -24.71 -7.13 -1.51
C THR A 13 -23.33 -7.38 -2.13
N ASP A 14 -22.66 -6.32 -2.56
CA ASP A 14 -21.36 -6.37 -3.20
C ASP A 14 -20.25 -6.66 -2.17
N GLN A 15 -20.34 -6.15 -0.94
CA GLN A 15 -19.33 -6.42 0.10
C GLN A 15 -19.30 -7.89 0.51
N GLN A 16 -20.47 -8.49 0.79
CA GLN A 16 -20.55 -9.91 1.14
C GLN A 16 -20.11 -10.81 -0.01
N THR A 17 -20.45 -10.41 -1.25
CA THR A 17 -20.02 -11.11 -2.47
C THR A 17 -18.50 -11.09 -2.61
N HIS A 18 -17.84 -9.94 -2.43
CA HIS A 18 -16.39 -9.86 -2.52
C HIS A 18 -15.67 -10.58 -1.38
N VAL A 19 -16.20 -10.56 -0.16
CA VAL A 19 -15.62 -11.31 0.97
C VAL A 19 -15.70 -12.81 0.74
N LEU A 20 -16.85 -13.32 0.28
CA LEU A 20 -17.00 -14.75 -0.06
C LEU A 20 -16.13 -15.13 -1.25
N GLY A 21 -16.06 -14.28 -2.28
CA GLY A 21 -15.18 -14.44 -3.42
C GLY A 21 -13.71 -14.52 -3.02
N LEU A 22 -13.28 -13.67 -2.09
CA LEU A 22 -11.91 -13.67 -1.56
C LEU A 22 -11.58 -14.98 -0.85
N VAL A 23 -12.44 -15.45 0.05
CA VAL A 23 -12.23 -16.71 0.79
C VAL A 23 -12.08 -17.88 -0.18
N LYS A 24 -12.93 -17.92 -1.21
CA LYS A 24 -12.85 -18.95 -2.25
C LYS A 24 -11.55 -18.85 -3.05
N ALA A 25 -11.20 -17.67 -3.56
CA ALA A 25 -9.99 -17.48 -4.37
C ALA A 25 -8.70 -17.85 -3.61
N VAL A 26 -8.63 -17.51 -2.32
CA VAL A 26 -7.51 -17.91 -1.44
C VAL A 26 -7.48 -19.43 -1.25
N GLY A 27 -8.63 -20.07 -1.03
CA GLY A 27 -8.75 -21.52 -0.92
C GLY A 27 -8.28 -22.25 -2.17
N ASP A 28 -8.80 -21.84 -3.34
CA ASP A 28 -8.42 -22.39 -4.64
C ASP A 28 -6.89 -22.25 -4.85
N THR A 29 -6.33 -21.07 -4.52
CA THR A 29 -4.87 -20.82 -4.65
C THR A 29 -4.06 -21.74 -3.73
N ALA A 30 -4.49 -21.92 -2.49
CA ALA A 30 -3.81 -22.79 -1.53
C ALA A 30 -3.83 -24.26 -1.95
N GLU A 31 -4.97 -24.74 -2.48
CA GLU A 31 -5.11 -26.09 -3.03
C GLU A 31 -4.16 -26.29 -4.23
N TYR A 32 -4.12 -25.33 -5.16
CA TYR A 32 -3.22 -25.38 -6.30
C TYR A 32 -1.74 -25.41 -5.88
N VAL A 33 -1.36 -24.58 -4.91
CA VAL A 33 0.00 -24.55 -4.35
C VAL A 33 0.37 -25.88 -3.69
N ASN A 34 -0.59 -26.54 -3.03
CA ASN A 34 -0.38 -27.81 -2.35
C ASN A 34 -0.27 -29.00 -3.33
N GLU A 35 -0.99 -28.96 -4.45
CA GLU A 35 -1.09 -30.10 -5.37
C GLU A 35 -0.25 -29.98 -6.65
N LYS A 36 -0.06 -28.75 -7.16
CA LYS A 36 0.36 -28.48 -8.55
C LYS A 36 1.18 -27.20 -8.68
N TRP A 37 2.20 -27.00 -7.82
CA TRP A 37 3.08 -25.82 -7.81
C TRP A 37 3.88 -25.54 -9.11
N GLU A 38 3.78 -26.38 -10.14
CA GLU A 38 4.70 -26.35 -11.28
C GLU A 38 4.35 -25.32 -12.37
N ASP A 39 3.09 -24.88 -12.48
CA ASP A 39 2.66 -23.90 -13.48
C ASP A 39 2.48 -22.49 -12.85
N ILE A 40 3.49 -21.65 -13.09
CA ILE A 40 3.59 -20.28 -12.57
C ILE A 40 2.58 -19.35 -13.25
N ASP A 41 2.25 -19.59 -14.52
CA ASP A 41 1.30 -18.76 -15.26
C ASP A 41 -0.11 -18.94 -14.67
N TYR A 42 -0.48 -20.18 -14.36
CA TYR A 42 -1.74 -20.47 -13.68
C TYR A 42 -1.76 -19.89 -12.26
N LEU A 43 -0.67 -20.02 -11.50
CA LEU A 43 -0.55 -19.37 -10.17
C LEU A 43 -0.76 -17.86 -10.25
N THR A 44 -0.20 -17.22 -11.28
CA THR A 44 -0.33 -15.77 -11.51
C THR A 44 -1.79 -15.37 -11.73
N VAL A 45 -2.54 -16.14 -12.51
CA VAL A 45 -3.97 -15.92 -12.72
C VAL A 45 -4.74 -16.05 -11.40
N MET A 46 -4.43 -17.05 -10.59
CA MET A 46 -5.11 -17.25 -9.29
C MET A 46 -4.84 -16.12 -8.30
N LEU A 47 -3.59 -15.66 -8.23
CA LEU A 47 -3.22 -14.48 -7.43
C LEU A 47 -3.90 -13.20 -7.93
N GLY A 48 -4.07 -13.07 -9.25
CA GLY A 48 -4.87 -11.99 -9.86
C GLY A 48 -6.31 -11.98 -9.36
N ASN A 49 -6.95 -13.14 -9.28
CA ASN A 49 -8.31 -13.26 -8.75
C ASN A 49 -8.40 -12.86 -7.27
N VAL A 50 -7.39 -13.19 -6.45
CA VAL A 50 -7.32 -12.75 -5.05
C VAL A 50 -7.22 -11.23 -4.98
N LEU A 51 -6.36 -10.61 -5.79
CA LEU A 51 -6.19 -9.15 -5.85
C LEU A 51 -7.47 -8.43 -6.29
N GLU A 52 -8.20 -8.98 -7.26
CA GLU A 52 -9.47 -8.42 -7.71
C GLU A 52 -10.50 -8.34 -6.57
N GLN A 53 -10.61 -9.39 -5.75
CA GLN A 53 -11.54 -9.39 -4.62
C GLN A 53 -11.13 -8.41 -3.53
N VAL A 54 -9.83 -8.30 -3.22
CA VAL A 54 -9.30 -7.30 -2.28
C VAL A 54 -9.61 -5.87 -2.78
N ALA A 55 -9.42 -5.62 -4.07
CA ALA A 55 -9.72 -4.34 -4.69
C ALA A 55 -11.22 -4.01 -4.65
N GLY A 56 -12.09 -4.99 -4.89
CA GLY A 56 -13.53 -4.86 -4.76
C GLY A 56 -13.95 -4.48 -3.34
N ILE A 57 -13.41 -5.17 -2.32
CA ILE A 57 -13.67 -4.85 -0.91
C ILE A 57 -13.22 -3.42 -0.58
N ALA A 58 -12.00 -3.04 -0.97
CA ALA A 58 -11.46 -1.72 -0.72
C ALA A 58 -12.35 -0.63 -1.36
N THR A 59 -12.75 -0.82 -2.61
CA THR A 59 -13.63 0.09 -3.35
C THR A 59 -14.98 0.27 -2.66
N VAL A 60 -15.65 -0.83 -2.28
CA VAL A 60 -16.95 -0.78 -1.60
C VAL A 60 -16.87 -0.07 -0.25
N ASN A 61 -15.70 -0.10 0.41
CA ASN A 61 -15.48 0.57 1.69
C ASN A 61 -14.86 1.97 1.56
N ASN A 62 -14.71 2.51 0.35
CA ASN A 62 -14.00 3.77 0.07
C ASN A 62 -12.59 3.81 0.67
N ILE A 63 -11.89 2.68 0.66
CA ILE A 63 -10.51 2.55 1.09
C ILE A 63 -9.63 2.62 -0.17
N MET A 64 -8.72 3.58 -0.23
CA MET A 64 -7.75 3.63 -1.32
C MET A 64 -6.69 2.55 -1.13
N LEU A 65 -6.48 1.71 -2.15
CA LEU A 65 -5.57 0.56 -2.07
C LEU A 65 -4.11 0.96 -1.87
N ASP A 66 -3.71 2.12 -2.39
CA ASP A 66 -2.39 2.72 -2.16
C ASP A 66 -2.16 3.06 -0.67
N THR A 67 -3.20 3.46 0.05
CA THR A 67 -3.15 3.70 1.49
C THR A 67 -2.97 2.39 2.25
N VAL A 68 -3.66 1.32 1.85
CA VAL A 68 -3.48 -0.02 2.46
C VAL A 68 -2.10 -0.60 2.11
N ALA A 69 -1.67 -0.47 0.86
CA ALA A 69 -0.36 -0.89 0.41
C ALA A 69 0.74 -0.09 1.12
N GLY A 70 0.58 1.22 1.32
CA GLY A 70 1.50 2.08 2.09
C GLY A 70 1.58 1.71 3.58
N ILE A 71 0.44 1.35 4.20
CA ILE A 71 0.43 0.78 5.56
C ILE A 71 1.18 -0.56 5.61
N ASN A 72 1.11 -1.35 4.53
CA ASN A 72 1.71 -2.68 4.45
C ASN A 72 3.22 -2.66 4.11
N VAL A 73 3.66 -1.76 3.24
CA VAL A 73 5.08 -1.58 2.91
C VAL A 73 5.87 -1.14 4.16
N ASN A 74 5.26 -0.34 5.03
CA ASN A 74 5.84 0.08 6.31
C ASN A 74 5.91 -1.03 7.37
N SER A 75 5.17 -2.14 7.21
CA SER A 75 5.09 -3.22 8.20
C SER A 75 5.85 -4.49 7.78
N TYR A 76 6.24 -4.63 6.51
CA TYR A 76 6.93 -5.82 6.00
C TYR A 76 8.46 -5.80 6.12
N ASN A 77 9.09 -4.74 6.63
CA ASN A 77 10.53 -4.76 6.79
C ASN A 77 11.08 -3.86 7.92
N ASN A 78 11.22 -4.42 9.12
CA ASN A 78 11.91 -3.75 10.23
C ASN A 78 13.41 -3.46 9.95
N GLN A 79 13.96 -3.89 8.81
CA GLN A 79 15.39 -3.75 8.47
C GLN A 79 15.65 -3.01 7.14
N LEU A 80 14.64 -2.69 6.33
CA LEU A 80 14.83 -1.81 5.17
C LEU A 80 14.41 -0.39 5.53
N ASN A 81 15.43 0.38 5.91
CA ASN A 81 15.50 1.83 5.88
C ASN A 81 14.59 2.54 6.89
N ARG A 82 15.23 3.30 7.79
CA ARG A 82 14.65 4.56 8.26
C ARG A 82 14.31 5.37 7.01
N LEU A 83 13.07 5.29 6.54
CA LEU A 83 12.58 6.19 5.52
C LEU A 83 12.65 7.59 6.12
N ILE A 84 13.41 8.45 5.45
CA ILE A 84 13.43 9.87 5.73
C ILE A 84 12.07 10.39 5.27
N ASP A 85 11.27 10.93 6.19
CA ASP A 85 9.95 11.50 5.93
C ASP A 85 9.94 13.02 6.11
N VAL A 86 8.92 13.71 5.61
CA VAL A 86 8.75 15.15 5.78
C VAL A 86 8.64 15.50 7.26
N GLY A 87 9.46 16.46 7.70
CA GLY A 87 9.58 16.87 9.10
C GLY A 87 10.71 16.16 9.87
N ASP A 88 11.32 15.12 9.29
CA ASP A 88 12.48 14.48 9.91
C ASP A 88 13.68 15.44 9.94
N THR A 89 14.48 15.29 10.99
CA THR A 89 15.76 15.98 11.11
C THR A 89 16.88 15.10 10.57
N VAL A 90 17.64 15.61 9.60
CA VAL A 90 18.75 14.89 8.96
C VAL A 90 20.05 15.67 9.08
N THR A 91 21.17 14.96 9.19
CA THR A 91 22.50 15.58 9.19
C THR A 91 23.17 15.33 7.85
N TYR A 92 23.52 16.40 7.14
CA TYR A 92 24.22 16.35 5.86
C TYR A 92 25.41 17.30 5.90
N ASN A 93 26.61 16.82 5.58
CA ASN A 93 27.86 17.60 5.70
C ASN A 93 28.01 18.35 7.03
N GLU A 94 27.79 17.65 8.15
CA GLU A 94 27.89 18.18 9.52
C GLU A 94 26.89 19.29 9.88
N GLN A 95 25.93 19.58 9.00
CA GLN A 95 24.85 20.52 9.25
C GLN A 95 23.51 19.79 9.40
N THR A 96 22.64 20.37 10.21
CA THR A 96 21.31 19.83 10.49
C THR A 96 20.27 20.49 9.60
N PHE A 97 19.43 19.68 8.97
CA PHE A 97 18.34 20.11 8.10
C PHE A 97 17.04 19.44 8.53
N VAL A 98 15.93 20.05 8.15
CA VAL A 98 14.60 19.46 8.20
C VAL A 98 14.19 19.04 6.79
N VAL A 99 13.64 17.84 6.65
CA VAL A 99 13.12 17.35 5.38
C VAL A 99 11.83 18.10 5.08
N HIS A 100 11.83 18.86 3.99
CA HIS A 100 10.67 19.62 3.56
C HIS A 100 9.81 18.83 2.56
N ASP A 101 10.43 18.01 1.71
CA ASP A 101 9.70 17.19 0.73
C ASP A 101 10.47 15.92 0.34
N VAL A 102 9.75 14.90 -0.11
CA VAL A 102 10.29 13.61 -0.57
C VAL A 102 9.67 13.27 -1.93
N ILE A 103 10.48 13.30 -2.99
CA ILE A 103 10.01 13.06 -4.36
C ILE A 103 10.83 11.91 -4.96
N GLY A 104 10.23 10.71 -4.98
CA GLY A 104 10.88 9.51 -5.50
C GLY A 104 12.12 9.15 -4.68
N ASN A 105 13.31 9.22 -5.29
CA ASN A 105 14.60 8.97 -4.63
C ASN A 105 15.34 10.24 -4.19
N GLN A 106 14.68 11.40 -4.24
CA GLN A 106 15.27 12.67 -3.84
C GLN A 106 14.56 13.23 -2.61
N VAL A 107 15.33 13.89 -1.74
CA VAL A 107 14.81 14.65 -0.59
C VAL A 107 15.18 16.11 -0.74
N LEU A 108 14.20 16.98 -0.52
CA LEU A 108 14.42 18.40 -0.30
C LEU A 108 14.63 18.61 1.21
N ILE A 109 15.82 19.05 1.58
CA ILE A 109 16.21 19.32 2.96
C ILE A 109 16.52 20.81 3.12
N VAL A 110 16.05 21.40 4.21
CA VAL A 110 16.04 22.85 4.41
C VAL A 110 16.57 23.18 5.81
N ASN A 111 17.39 24.21 5.92
CA ASN A 111 17.75 24.85 7.18
C ASN A 111 17.64 26.37 7.04
N ASP A 112 18.03 27.11 8.09
CA ASP A 112 17.91 28.58 8.10
C ASP A 112 18.75 29.27 7.01
N ASP A 113 19.80 28.61 6.50
CA ASP A 113 20.78 29.18 5.60
C ASP A 113 20.65 28.70 4.15
N SER A 114 19.98 27.57 3.90
CA SER A 114 19.99 26.90 2.59
C SER A 114 18.90 25.84 2.40
N ASP A 115 18.52 25.68 1.12
CA ASP A 115 17.66 24.61 0.61
C ASP A 115 18.48 23.69 -0.31
N LEU A 116 18.42 22.38 -0.09
CA LEU A 116 19.21 21.39 -0.83
C LEU A 116 18.34 20.24 -1.32
N VAL A 117 18.55 19.80 -2.55
CA VAL A 117 17.97 18.55 -3.07
C VAL A 117 19.06 17.49 -3.11
N VAL A 118 18.85 16.38 -2.40
CA VAL A 118 19.82 15.28 -2.26
C VAL A 118 19.24 13.99 -2.80
N ASP A 119 20.01 13.28 -3.62
CA ASP A 119 19.64 11.95 -4.11
C ASP A 119 20.06 10.88 -3.08
N ILE A 120 19.08 10.14 -2.56
CA ILE A 120 19.24 9.14 -1.51
C ILE A 120 20.02 7.91 -2.01
N ASN A 121 20.02 7.66 -3.32
CA ASN A 121 20.70 6.49 -3.92
C ASN A 121 22.17 6.73 -4.25
N ARG A 122 22.69 7.96 -4.06
CA ARG A 122 24.09 8.32 -4.36
C ARG A 122 25.01 8.34 -3.14
N VAL A 123 24.56 7.86 -1.99
CA VAL A 123 25.44 7.64 -0.82
C VAL A 123 26.26 6.39 -1.10
N SER A 124 27.42 6.58 -1.74
CA SER A 124 28.46 5.56 -1.80
C SER A 124 29.00 5.41 -0.38
N VAL A 125 28.80 4.24 0.24
CA VAL A 125 29.40 3.87 1.53
C VAL A 125 30.92 3.77 1.39
#